data_AF-A0A8T2T9L7-F1
#
_entry.id   AF-A0A8T2T9L7-F1
#
_cell.length_a   1.000
_cell.length_b   1.000
_cell.length_c   1.000
_cell.angle_alpha   90.00
_cell.angle_beta   90.00
_cell.angle_gamma   90.00
#
_symmetry.space_group_name_H-M   'P 1'
#
loop_
_entity.id
_entity.type
_entity.pdbx_description
1 polymer ?
#
loop_
_entity_poly.entity_id
_entity_poly.type
_entity_poly.pdbx_seq_one_letter_code
_entity_poly.pdbx_strand_id
1 'polypeptide(L)'
;MIHLMELENPDPVHGRPSNGGRDRHMCLHIKNLDGLKAILKTKGVSYTESMSLKPQLFIRDPDGNCLEFQPLDMEPSCRVE
;
A
#
# COMPACT_ATOMS: atom_id res chain seq x y z
N MET A 1 8.64 10.97 9.56
CA MET A 1 9.82 10.82 8.69
C MET A 1 9.96 9.35 8.36
N ILE A 2 10.10 8.98 7.09
CA ILE A 2 10.46 7.61 6.68
C ILE A 2 11.94 7.68 6.28
N HIS A 3 12.75 6.77 6.83
CA HIS A 3 14.16 6.64 6.50
C HIS A 3 14.34 5.37 5.67
N LEU A 4 15.06 5.45 4.55
CA LEU A 4 15.40 4.32 3.71
C LEU A 4 16.89 4.04 3.82
N MET A 5 17.25 2.76 3.96
CA MET A 5 18.63 2.29 3.98
C MET A 5 18.81 1.25 2.89
N GLU A 6 19.90 1.35 2.13
CA GLU A 6 20.27 0.37 1.11
C GLU A 6 21.27 -0.62 1.72
N LEU A 7 20.75 -1.70 2.29
CA LEU A 7 21.51 -2.79 2.89
C LEU A 7 21.06 -4.12 2.29
N GLU A 8 21.80 -5.20 2.52
CA GLU A 8 21.34 -6.53 2.16
C GLU A 8 20.01 -6.84 2.85
N ASN A 9 19.02 -7.31 2.07
CA ASN A 9 17.70 -7.61 2.57
C ASN A 9 17.75 -8.83 3.51
N PRO A 10 17.45 -8.66 4.82
CA PRO A 10 17.50 -9.75 5.78
C PRO A 10 16.23 -10.64 5.73
N ASP A 11 15.17 -10.20 5.05
CA ASP A 11 13.86 -10.82 5.09
C ASP A 11 13.60 -11.76 3.90
N PRO A 12 12.83 -12.86 4.11
CA PRO A 12 12.40 -13.71 3.01
C PRO A 12 11.52 -12.97 1.99
N VAL A 13 11.88 -13.08 0.71
CA VAL A 13 11.10 -12.53 -0.42
C VAL A 13 10.07 -13.53 -0.98
N HIS A 14 10.08 -14.78 -0.50
CA HIS A 14 9.19 -15.85 -0.93
C HIS A 14 8.12 -16.17 0.12
N GLY A 15 7.04 -16.84 -0.31
CA GLY A 15 5.95 -17.25 0.60
C GLY A 15 4.99 -16.13 1.01
N ARG A 16 5.08 -14.95 0.39
CA ARG A 16 4.20 -13.81 0.66
C ARG A 16 2.84 -13.99 -0.04
N PRO A 17 1.71 -13.67 0.61
CA PRO A 17 0.39 -13.75 -0.02
C PRO A 17 0.28 -12.86 -1.26
N SER A 18 -0.48 -13.26 -2.27
CA SER A 18 -0.72 -12.42 -3.45
C SER A 18 -1.49 -11.14 -3.11
N ASN A 19 -2.43 -11.22 -2.17
CA ASN A 19 -3.18 -10.07 -1.67
C ASN A 19 -2.38 -9.32 -0.60
N GLY A 20 -1.98 -8.07 -0.91
CA GLY A 20 -1.23 -7.20 -0.01
C GLY A 20 -1.90 -6.97 1.34
N GLY A 21 -3.24 -6.87 1.39
CA GLY A 21 -3.98 -6.70 2.64
C GLY A 21 -3.96 -7.93 3.58
N ARG A 22 -3.43 -9.07 3.13
CA ARG A 22 -3.20 -10.27 3.97
C ARG A 22 -1.72 -10.47 4.32
N ASP A 23 -0.83 -9.65 3.76
CA ASP A 23 0.59 -9.68 4.05
C ASP A 23 0.93 -8.73 5.22
N ARG A 24 2.12 -8.88 5.81
CA ARG A 24 2.65 -7.83 6.69
C ARG A 24 2.89 -6.58 5.84
N HIS A 25 2.32 -5.45 6.26
CA HIS A 25 2.41 -4.20 5.52
C HIS A 25 2.52 -2.98 6.43
N MET A 26 3.08 -1.90 5.88
CA MET A 26 3.02 -0.57 6.48
C MET A 26 1.89 0.22 5.81
N CYS A 27 0.95 0.74 6.62
CA CYS A 27 -0.14 1.57 6.13
C CYS A 27 0.16 3.07 6.32
N LEU A 28 0.01 3.84 5.25
CA LEU A 28 0.27 5.28 5.19
C LEU A 28 -1.00 6.04 4.80
N HIS A 29 -1.35 7.04 5.61
CA HIS A 29 -2.40 7.99 5.24
C HIS A 29 -1.84 9.05 4.28
N ILE A 30 -2.53 9.27 3.16
CA ILE A 30 -2.14 10.25 2.15
C ILE A 30 -3.31 11.15 1.76
N LYS A 31 -2.98 12.38 1.35
CA LYS A 31 -4.00 13.39 0.98
C LYS A 31 -4.63 13.15 -0.39
N ASN A 32 -3.94 12.47 -1.31
CA ASN A 32 -4.37 12.32 -2.69
C ASN A 32 -4.01 10.94 -3.25
N LEU A 33 -4.97 10.01 -3.18
CA LEU A 33 -4.81 8.63 -3.65
C LEU A 33 -4.77 8.54 -5.18
N ASP A 34 -5.59 9.33 -5.89
CA ASP A 34 -5.63 9.33 -7.36
C ASP A 34 -4.35 9.91 -7.97
N GLY A 35 -3.78 10.94 -7.33
CA GLY A 35 -2.47 11.46 -7.68
C GLY A 35 -1.36 10.41 -7.55
N LEU A 36 -1.41 9.59 -6.49
CA LEU A 36 -0.49 8.46 -6.34
C LEU A 36 -0.67 7.44 -7.46
N LYS A 37 -1.91 7.04 -7.78
CA LYS A 37 -2.21 6.11 -8.90
C LYS A 37 -1.64 6.61 -10.23
N ALA A 38 -1.82 7.90 -10.52
CA ALA A 38 -1.28 8.51 -11.73
C ALA A 38 0.25 8.44 -11.79
N ILE A 39 0.93 8.76 -10.69
CA ILE A 39 2.39 8.67 -10.58
C ILE A 39 2.86 7.22 -10.77
N LEU A 40 2.24 6.26 -10.08
CA LEU A 40 2.59 4.84 -10.18
C LEU A 40 2.43 4.34 -11.62
N LYS A 41 1.32 4.69 -12.29
CA LYS A 41 1.08 4.38 -13.70
C LYS A 41 2.16 4.96 -14.61
N THR A 42 2.50 6.24 -14.46
CA THR A 42 3.56 6.88 -15.25
C THR A 42 4.94 6.27 -15.02
N LYS A 43 5.20 5.76 -13.81
CA LYS A 43 6.46 5.09 -13.45
C LYS A 43 6.47 3.59 -13.75
N GLY A 44 5.35 3.03 -14.24
CA GLY A 44 5.23 1.59 -14.52
C GLY A 44 5.24 0.71 -13.27
N VAL A 45 4.88 1.26 -12.10
CA VAL A 45 4.82 0.52 -10.84
C VAL A 45 3.45 -0.14 -10.71
N SER A 46 3.43 -1.47 -10.62
CA SER A 46 2.21 -2.24 -10.40
C SER A 46 1.64 -1.98 -9.01
N TYR A 47 0.31 -1.92 -8.94
CA TYR A 47 -0.43 -1.79 -7.69
C TYR A 47 -1.69 -2.66 -7.74
N THR A 48 -2.25 -2.97 -6.57
CA THR A 48 -3.60 -3.54 -6.45
C THR A 48 -4.49 -2.62 -5.62
N GLU A 49 -5.79 -2.69 -5.84
CA GLU A 49 -6.78 -1.93 -5.07
C GLU A 49 -7.56 -2.87 -4.14
N SER A 50 -7.96 -2.38 -2.97
CA SER A 50 -8.84 -3.15 -2.10
C SER A 50 -10.22 -3.34 -2.75
N MET A 51 -10.78 -4.54 -2.56
CA MET A 51 -12.17 -4.85 -2.92
C MET A 51 -13.20 -4.35 -1.89
N SER A 52 -12.76 -3.62 -0.85
CA SER A 52 -13.63 -3.08 0.19
C SER A 52 -14.23 -1.72 -0.20
N LEU A 53 -15.23 -1.27 0.56
CA LEU A 53 -15.85 0.05 0.42
C LEU A 53 -14.89 1.21 0.68
N LYS A 54 -13.76 0.93 1.33
CA LYS A 54 -12.73 1.93 1.67
C LYS A 54 -11.63 1.88 0.62
N PRO A 55 -11.37 2.97 -0.12
CA PRO A 55 -10.36 2.96 -1.16
C PRO A 55 -8.97 2.83 -0.54
N GLN A 56 -8.33 1.68 -0.75
CA GLN A 56 -6.95 1.42 -0.35
C GLN A 56 -6.17 0.92 -1.56
N LEU A 57 -4.89 1.26 -1.58
CA LEU A 57 -3.97 0.87 -2.65
C LEU A 57 -2.77 0.14 -2.04
N PHE A 58 -2.38 -0.98 -2.65
CA PHE A 58 -1.25 -1.78 -2.22
C PHE A 58 -0.18 -1.81 -3.31
N ILE A 59 1.08 -1.60 -2.93
CA ILE A 59 2.25 -1.82 -3.79
C ILE A 59 3.25 -2.73 -3.06
N ARG A 60 4.15 -3.35 -3.83
CA ARG A 60 5.34 -3.99 -3.29
C ARG A 60 6.58 -3.18 -3.64
N ASP A 61 7.45 -2.97 -2.66
CA ASP A 61 8.79 -2.43 -2.92
C ASP A 61 9.69 -3.50 -3.56
N PRO A 62 10.94 -3.16 -3.97
CA PRO A 62 11.87 -4.13 -4.56
C PRO A 62 12.20 -5.33 -3.65
N ASP A 63 12.09 -5.16 -2.33
CA ASP A 63 12.29 -6.17 -1.30
C ASP A 63 11.03 -7.01 -1.02
N GLY A 64 9.95 -6.73 -1.76
CA GLY A 64 8.67 -7.40 -1.65
C GLY A 64 7.84 -6.94 -0.45
N ASN A 65 8.22 -5.91 0.29
CA ASN A 65 7.43 -5.37 1.40
C ASN A 65 6.15 -4.73 0.87
N CYS A 66 5.03 -5.07 1.49
CA CYS A 66 3.75 -4.51 1.11
C CYS A 66 3.59 -3.14 1.76
N LEU A 67 3.26 -2.14 0.96
CA LEU A 67 2.91 -0.79 1.40
C LEU A 67 1.45 -0.53 1.05
N GLU A 68 0.67 -0.13 2.05
CA GLU A 68 -0.74 0.24 1.91
C GLU A 68 -0.88 1.76 1.99
N PHE A 69 -1.71 2.33 1.11
CA PHE A 69 -2.05 3.73 1.11
C PHE A 69 -3.56 3.91 1.23
N GLN A 70 -3.98 4.74 2.17
CA GLN A 70 -5.39 5.12 2.35
C GLN A 70 -5.54 6.64 2.45
N PRO A 71 -6.71 7.21 2.08
CA PRO A 71 -6.97 8.63 2.24
C PRO A 71 -6.85 9.09 3.69
N LEU A 72 -6.27 10.26 3.92
CA LEU A 72 -6.13 10.89 5.24
C LEU A 72 -7.49 11.14 5.90
N ASP A 73 -8.51 11.47 5.10
CA ASP A 73 -9.84 11.78 5.56
C ASP A 73 -10.80 10.69 5.06
N MET A 74 -11.00 9.67 5.89
CA MET A 74 -12.25 8.91 5.82
C MET A 74 -13.18 9.52 6.87
N GLU A 75 -14.15 10.31 6.42
CA GLU A 75 -15.40 10.44 7.17
C GLU A 75 -15.83 9.02 7.55
N PRO A 76 -16.10 8.73 8.84
CA PRO A 76 -16.51 7.39 9.24
C PRO A 76 -17.78 7.06 8.46
N SER A 77 -17.66 6.20 7.45
CA SER A 77 -18.84 5.58 6.84
C SER A 77 -19.58 4.92 8.00
N CYS A 78 -20.74 5.48 8.33
CA CYS A 78 -21.65 5.09 9.40
C CYS A 78 -21.45 3.62 9.80
N ARG A 79 -20.99 3.37 11.03
CA ARG A 79 -21.07 2.04 11.63
C ARG A 79 -22.57 1.76 11.83
N VAL A 80 -23.19 1.07 10.88
CA VAL A 80 -24.46 0.41 11.14
C VAL A 80 -24.08 -0.98 11.65
N GLU A 81 -24.28 -1.17 12.95
CA GLU A 81 -24.34 -2.49 13.59
C GLU A 81 -25.47 -3.33 13.00
#